data_AF-A0A7Y1XMC3-F1
#
_entry.id   AF-A0A7Y1XMC3-F1
#
_cell.length_a   1.000
_cell.length_b   1.000
_cell.length_c   1.000
_cell.angle_alpha   90.00
_cell.angle_beta   90.00
_cell.angle_gamma   90.00
#
_symmetry.space_group_name_H-M   'P 1'
#
loop_
_entity.id
_entity.type
_entity.pdbx_description
1 polymer ?
#
loop_
_entity_poly.entity_id
_entity_poly.type
_entity_poly.pdbx_seq_one_letter_code
_entity_poly.pdbx_strand_id
1 'polypeptide(L)'
;EQELTELSSFARKQIPFTDISAEAQSQYDNLEKISFSYMVTTDFKSLDTIPVFEVKWKEGIQIDQLNTDLKKLNEWLKIRLKDSKVLVKVSQD
;
A
#
# COMPACT_ATOMS: atom_id res chain seq x y z
N GLU A 1 2.80 31.83 8.84
CA GLU A 1 1.74 30.80 9.07
C GLU A 1 1.42 29.93 7.84
N GLN A 2 1.61 30.40 6.60
CA GLN A 2 1.34 29.59 5.40
C GLN A 2 2.21 28.32 5.25
N GLU A 3 3.47 28.36 5.71
CA GLU A 3 4.41 27.22 5.63
C GLU A 3 4.00 26.03 6.51
N LEU A 4 3.37 26.27 7.66
CA LEU A 4 2.88 25.24 8.58
C LEU A 4 1.67 24.50 8.02
N THR A 5 0.79 25.22 7.31
CA THR A 5 -0.40 24.63 6.67
C THR A 5 -0.01 23.73 5.50
N GLU A 6 0.97 24.14 4.70
CA GLU A 6 1.52 23.33 3.59
C GLU A 6 2.16 22.04 4.13
N LEU A 7 3.06 22.13 5.12
CA LEU A 7 3.65 20.95 5.78
C LEU A 7 2.58 20.02 6.36
N SER A 8 1.53 20.55 6.98
CA SER A 8 0.42 19.75 7.53
C SER A 8 -0.43 19.06 6.45
N SER A 9 -0.49 19.61 5.24
CA SER A 9 -1.23 19.06 4.11
C SER A 9 -0.41 17.98 3.40
N PHE A 10 0.91 18.16 3.29
CA PHE A 10 1.86 17.12 2.92
C PHE A 10 1.94 16.00 3.96
N ALA A 11 1.83 16.31 5.26
CA ALA A 11 1.73 15.32 6.34
C ALA A 11 0.40 14.56 6.36
N ARG A 12 -0.72 15.20 6.01
CA ARG A 12 -2.03 14.53 5.86
C ARG A 12 -2.13 13.61 4.64
N LYS A 13 -1.30 13.83 3.62
CA LYS A 13 -1.13 12.90 2.48
C LYS A 13 -0.11 11.80 2.77
N GLN A 14 0.61 11.85 3.89
CA GLN A 14 1.49 10.75 4.27
C GLN A 14 0.63 9.70 4.96
N ILE A 15 0.42 8.59 4.28
CA ILE A 15 -0.08 7.38 4.94
C ILE A 15 0.86 7.05 6.11
N PRO A 16 0.35 6.51 7.23
CA PRO A 16 1.19 6.05 8.33
C PRO A 16 1.89 4.74 7.92
N PHE A 17 2.81 4.83 6.95
CA PHE A 17 3.43 3.67 6.33
C PHE A 17 4.21 2.84 7.36
N THR A 18 4.85 3.49 8.34
CA THR A 18 5.54 2.80 9.44
C THR A 18 4.58 1.91 10.22
N ASP A 19 3.43 2.44 10.65
CA ASP A 19 2.44 1.66 11.39
C ASP A 19 1.85 0.55 10.53
N ILE A 20 1.47 0.86 9.29
CA ILE A 20 0.94 -0.12 8.33
C ILE A 20 1.96 -1.24 8.07
N SER A 21 3.25 -0.90 7.94
CA SER A 21 4.31 -1.88 7.72
C SER A 21 4.49 -2.81 8.93
N ALA A 22 4.41 -2.27 10.14
CA ALA A 22 4.47 -3.06 11.37
C ALA A 22 3.23 -3.96 11.55
N GLU A 23 2.04 -3.42 11.27
CA GLU A 23 0.78 -4.17 11.29
C GLU A 23 0.82 -5.31 10.26
N ALA A 24 1.30 -5.05 9.04
CA ALA A 24 1.43 -6.06 7.99
C ALA A 24 2.47 -7.13 8.36
N GLN A 25 3.64 -6.73 8.88
CA GLN A 25 4.65 -7.66 9.34
C GLN A 25 4.13 -8.58 10.45
N SER A 26 3.32 -8.05 11.37
CA SER A 26 2.74 -8.84 12.46
C SER A 26 1.59 -9.76 12.02
N GLN A 27 0.85 -9.42 10.96
CA GLN A 27 -0.29 -10.22 10.49
C GLN A 27 0.09 -11.28 9.46
N TYR A 28 1.17 -11.04 8.71
CA TYR A 28 1.58 -11.88 7.58
C TYR A 28 3.00 -12.39 7.78
N ASP A 29 3.14 -13.53 8.46
CA ASP A 29 4.44 -14.16 8.79
C ASP A 29 5.33 -14.44 7.56
N ASN A 30 4.70 -14.60 6.40
CA ASN A 30 5.40 -14.87 5.15
C ASN A 30 5.68 -13.62 4.31
N LEU A 31 5.28 -12.44 4.78
CA LEU A 31 5.61 -11.17 4.15
C LEU A 31 7.09 -10.88 4.38
N GLU A 32 7.85 -10.79 3.30
CA GLU A 32 9.28 -10.50 3.34
C GLU A 32 9.55 -9.00 3.24
N LYS A 33 8.82 -8.32 2.36
CA LYS A 33 8.98 -6.88 2.11
C LYS A 33 7.65 -6.25 1.78
N ILE A 34 7.47 -5.00 2.21
CA ILE A 34 6.39 -4.14 1.76
C ILE A 34 6.97 -2.79 1.36
N SER A 35 6.50 -2.24 0.25
CA SER A 35 6.90 -0.94 -0.29
C SER A 35 5.64 -0.16 -0.65
N PHE A 36 5.74 1.16 -0.66
CA PHE A 36 4.62 2.04 -0.97
C PHE A 36 5.04 3.14 -1.94
N SER A 37 4.19 3.40 -2.93
CA SER A 37 4.37 4.49 -3.87
C SER A 37 3.02 5.08 -4.32
N TYR A 38 3.05 6.33 -4.76
CA TYR A 38 1.92 6.94 -5.47
C TYR A 38 2.14 6.80 -6.97
N MET A 39 1.25 6.05 -7.63
CA MET A 39 1.23 5.93 -9.08
C MET A 39 0.35 7.03 -9.65
N VAL A 40 0.99 7.99 -10.33
CA VAL A 40 0.28 9.01 -11.09
C VAL A 40 -0.02 8.46 -12.48
N THR A 41 -1.30 8.47 -12.86
CA THR A 41 -1.81 7.97 -14.14
C THR A 41 -2.63 9.07 -14.82
N THR A 42 -2.58 9.13 -16.15
CA THR A 42 -3.37 10.09 -16.92
C THR A 42 -3.85 9.46 -18.22
N ASP A 43 -5.09 9.79 -18.59
CA ASP A 43 -5.66 9.49 -19.91
C ASP A 43 -5.55 10.70 -20.85
N PHE A 44 -4.59 11.60 -20.58
CA PHE A 44 -4.41 12.93 -21.22
C PHE A 44 -5.58 13.92 -21.06
N LYS A 45 -6.66 13.50 -20.39
CA LYS A 45 -7.83 14.32 -20.03
C LYS A 45 -7.94 14.59 -18.54
N SER A 46 -7.55 13.60 -17.73
CA SER A 46 -7.59 13.66 -16.26
C SER A 46 -6.30 13.08 -15.70
N LEU A 47 -5.86 13.60 -14.56
CA LEU A 47 -4.74 13.08 -13.78
C LEU A 47 -5.31 12.43 -12.53
N ASP A 48 -5.08 11.13 -12.38
CA ASP A 48 -5.43 10.35 -11.20
C ASP A 48 -4.16 9.93 -10.46
N THR A 49 -4.22 9.88 -9.13
CA THR A 49 -3.14 9.37 -8.29
C THR A 49 -3.66 8.17 -7.52
N ILE A 50 -2.98 7.05 -7.65
CA ILE A 50 -3.37 5.77 -7.08
C ILE A 50 -2.32 5.33 -6.06
N PRO A 51 -2.69 5.08 -4.79
CA PRO A 51 -1.79 4.48 -3.82
C PRO A 51 -1.51 3.02 -4.18
N VAL A 52 -0.23 2.68 -4.38
CA VAL A 52 0.22 1.33 -4.75
C VAL A 52 1.11 0.78 -3.64
N PHE A 53 0.76 -0.40 -3.16
CA PHE A 53 1.56 -1.20 -2.23
C PHE A 53 2.17 -2.36 -2.97
N GLU A 54 3.48 -2.52 -2.87
CA GLU A 54 4.22 -3.64 -3.45
C GLU A 54 4.68 -4.55 -2.32
N VAL A 55 4.29 -5.82 -2.39
CA VAL A 55 4.63 -6.82 -1.37
C VAL A 55 5.50 -7.92 -1.97
N LYS A 56 6.54 -8.31 -1.25
CA LYS A 56 7.34 -9.50 -1.54
C LYS A 56 7.02 -10.55 -0.49
N TRP A 57 6.78 -11.77 -0.93
CA TRP A 57 6.50 -12.92 -0.08
C TRP A 57 7.71 -13.85 -0.07
N LYS A 58 7.91 -14.56 1.04
CA LYS A 58 8.95 -15.60 1.14
C LYS A 58 8.76 -16.67 0.07
N GLU A 59 9.88 -17.21 -0.41
CA GLU A 59 9.88 -18.33 -1.33
C GLU A 59 9.28 -19.60 -0.69
N GLY A 60 8.61 -20.44 -1.49
CA GLY A 60 8.04 -21.70 -1.01
C GLY A 60 6.62 -21.62 -0.44
N ILE A 61 5.98 -20.45 -0.45
CA ILE A 61 4.54 -20.34 -0.17
C ILE A 61 3.72 -21.04 -1.26
N GLN A 62 2.66 -21.74 -0.84
CA GLN A 62 1.65 -22.25 -1.75
C GLN A 62 0.88 -21.11 -2.43
N ILE A 63 0.72 -21.18 -3.75
CA ILE A 63 0.04 -20.16 -4.56
C ILE A 63 -1.37 -19.85 -4.03
N ASP A 64 -2.10 -20.84 -3.54
CA ASP A 64 -3.44 -20.67 -2.97
C ASP A 64 -3.43 -19.81 -1.69
N GLN A 65 -2.46 -20.08 -0.81
CA GLN A 65 -2.22 -19.30 0.40
C GLN A 65 -1.80 -17.86 0.06
N LEU A 66 -0.88 -17.68 -0.89
CA LEU A 66 -0.44 -16.37 -1.37
C LEU A 66 -1.61 -15.54 -1.91
N ASN A 67 -2.47 -16.14 -2.75
CA ASN A 67 -3.65 -15.46 -3.29
C ASN A 67 -4.65 -15.08 -2.17
N THR A 68 -4.83 -15.96 -1.20
CA THR A 68 -5.68 -15.70 -0.04
C THR A 68 -5.15 -14.54 0.81
N ASP A 69 -3.85 -14.53 1.10
CA ASP A 69 -3.22 -13.48 1.91
C ASP A 69 -3.15 -12.15 1.18
N LEU A 70 -2.87 -12.15 -0.14
CA LEU A 70 -2.94 -10.96 -0.97
C LEU A 70 -4.32 -10.33 -0.98
N LYS A 71 -5.37 -11.16 -1.12
CA LYS A 71 -6.74 -10.68 -1.09
C LYS A 71 -7.07 -10.06 0.27
N LYS A 72 -6.68 -10.72 1.36
CA LYS A 72 -6.88 -10.19 2.73
C LYS A 72 -6.13 -8.87 2.93
N LEU A 73 -4.86 -8.79 2.51
CA LEU A 73 -4.02 -7.60 2.66
C LEU A 73 -4.60 -6.44 1.86
N ASN A 74 -5.05 -6.68 0.63
CA ASN A 74 -5.70 -5.67 -0.19
C ASN A 74 -7.00 -5.13 0.44
N GLU A 75 -7.86 -6.00 0.96
CA GLU A 75 -9.08 -5.56 1.63
C GLU A 75 -8.79 -4.82 2.94
N TRP A 76 -7.85 -5.31 3.73
CA TRP A 76 -7.40 -4.64 4.96
C TRP A 76 -6.85 -3.24 4.66
N LEU A 77 -5.99 -3.08 3.65
CA LEU A 77 -5.42 -1.78 3.27
C LEU A 77 -6.50 -0.79 2.81
N LYS A 78 -7.49 -1.24 2.03
CA LYS A 78 -8.63 -0.40 1.64
C LYS A 78 -9.42 0.11 2.85
N ILE A 79 -9.64 -0.75 3.84
CA ILE A 79 -10.33 -0.39 5.09
C ILE A 79 -9.48 0.57 5.92
N ARG A 80 -8.18 0.25 6.09
CA ARG A 80 -7.23 1.01 6.91
C ARG A 80 -7.05 2.44 6.38
N LEU A 81 -6.97 2.58 5.06
CA LEU A 81 -6.78 3.86 4.36
C LEU A 81 -8.09 4.55 4.00
N LYS A 82 -9.23 3.87 4.16
CA LYS A 82 -10.55 4.33 3.70
C LYS A 82 -10.55 4.73 2.22
N ASP A 83 -9.74 4.02 1.42
CA ASP A 83 -9.50 4.33 0.02
C ASP A 83 -9.64 3.05 -0.82
N SER A 84 -10.66 3.04 -1.68
CA SER A 84 -10.96 1.88 -2.54
C SER A 84 -10.05 1.78 -3.77
N LYS A 85 -9.29 2.84 -4.09
CA LYS A 85 -8.35 2.88 -5.21
C LYS A 85 -7.02 2.22 -4.87
N VAL A 86 -6.78 1.87 -3.61
CA VAL A 86 -5.56 1.18 -3.19
C VAL A 86 -5.35 -0.09 -4.01
N LEU A 87 -4.16 -0.19 -4.60
CA LEU A 87 -3.73 -1.36 -5.36
C LEU A 87 -2.59 -2.07 -4.63
N VAL A 88 -2.69 -3.39 -4.53
CA VAL A 88 -1.62 -4.25 -4.04
C VAL A 88 -1.04 -5.04 -5.20
N LYS A 89 0.29 -5.05 -5.32
CA LYS A 89 1.02 -5.83 -6.32
C LYS A 89 2.06 -6.72 -5.65
N VAL A 90 2.29 -7.89 -6.23
CA VAL A 90 3.43 -8.73 -5.86
C VAL A 90 4.67 -8.18 -6.55
N SER A 91 5.72 -7.87 -5.79
CA SER A 91 7.01 -7.47 -6.33
C SER A 91 7.70 -8.68 -6.97
N GLN A 92 8.25 -8.49 -8.18
CA GLN A 92 8.96 -9.54 -8.93
C GLN A 92 10.49 -9.47 -8.78
N ASP A 93 10.99 -8.67 -7.83
CA ASP A 93 12.42 -8.46 -7.56
C ASP A 93 13.03 -9.59 -6.72
#